data_AF-A0A7C4D434-F1
#
_entry.id   AF-A0A7C4D434-F1
#
_cell.length_a   1.000
_cell.length_b   1.000
_cell.length_c   1.000
_cell.angle_alpha   90.00
_cell.angle_beta   90.00
_cell.angle_gamma   90.00
#
_symmetry.space_group_name_H-M   'P 1'
#
loop_
_entity.id
_entity.type
_entity.pdbx_description
1 polymer ?
#
loop_
_entity_poly.entity_id
_entity_poly.type
_entity_poly.pdbx_seq_one_letter_code
_entity_poly.pdbx_strand_id
1 'polypeptide(L)'
;MRNGCRLVEQGFKPGSCLTYCDGEWKPACKVSLLWRNSTPYRLIHSYAHKSPEQYFSIYQSGCNWSCKKCHSWRFTRYASGTWMSSDDIAKISREYFMRNKENMYREPRSHATSWHAHELCHGCGSCILTGRRSKYCPGKIMINQITLLDDLTWGPARNIISFTGGDLACQPEFYAESARKIKELGLDLWVLFETNGYGLTPSNLDLFKDSGIDAFWLDIKAYNEKVHRELTGASNEWILKLPAEIIERGFILEVSTVYIPGWVEEDQIKSIAELLVQVDPNIPYAIIAFIPEYQLKNVQPPNLQQMMKAFIAARDAGLKNVRLGNIGVFVRNIEEYEELISIGAI
;
A
#
# COMPACT_ATOMS: atom_id res chain seq x y z
N MET A 1 0.06 -21.46 -19.69
CA MET A 1 -0.50 -21.11 -18.36
C MET A 1 -0.48 -22.36 -17.49
N ARG A 2 -0.07 -22.28 -16.23
CA ARG A 2 -0.27 -23.38 -15.27
C ARG A 2 -1.78 -23.56 -15.05
N ASN A 3 -2.26 -24.79 -15.07
CA ASN A 3 -3.70 -25.12 -14.94
C ASN A 3 -4.17 -25.22 -13.47
N GLY A 4 -3.38 -24.74 -12.50
CA GLY A 4 -3.68 -24.78 -11.06
C GLY A 4 -3.44 -23.45 -10.34
N CYS A 5 -3.87 -23.39 -9.08
CA CYS A 5 -3.55 -22.28 -8.19
C CYS A 5 -2.14 -22.47 -7.62
N ARG A 6 -1.21 -21.57 -7.94
CA ARG A 6 0.18 -21.64 -7.47
C ARG A 6 0.32 -21.68 -5.94
N LEU A 7 -0.63 -21.08 -5.22
CA LEU A 7 -0.62 -21.15 -3.77
C LEU A 7 -0.93 -22.55 -3.26
N VAL A 8 -1.87 -23.24 -3.91
CA VAL A 8 -2.16 -24.65 -3.59
C VAL A 8 -0.97 -25.54 -3.90
N GLU A 9 -0.27 -25.28 -5.02
CA GLU A 9 0.99 -25.98 -5.36
C GLU A 9 2.07 -25.80 -4.27
N GLN A 10 2.03 -24.70 -3.53
CA GLN A 10 2.96 -24.37 -2.44
C GLN A 10 2.41 -24.72 -1.04
N GLY A 11 1.27 -25.42 -0.93
CA GLY A 11 0.67 -25.82 0.35
C GLY A 11 -0.19 -24.76 1.05
N PHE A 12 -0.50 -23.64 0.38
CA PHE A 12 -1.35 -22.57 0.89
C PHE A 12 -2.80 -22.71 0.40
N LYS A 13 -3.74 -22.15 1.16
CA LYS A 13 -5.17 -22.14 0.79
C LYS A 13 -5.45 -21.06 -0.27
N PRO A 14 -6.31 -21.33 -1.26
CA PRO A 14 -6.76 -20.33 -2.21
C PRO A 14 -7.67 -19.29 -1.54
N GLY A 15 -7.57 -18.03 -1.94
CA GLY A 15 -8.50 -16.96 -1.60
C GLY A 15 -9.68 -17.00 -2.56
N SER A 16 -10.73 -16.23 -2.24
CA SER A 16 -11.92 -16.14 -3.09
C SER A 16 -11.60 -15.71 -4.53
N CYS A 17 -10.63 -14.80 -4.72
CA CYS A 17 -10.11 -14.33 -6.02
C CYS A 17 -11.17 -13.89 -7.05
N LEU A 18 -12.43 -13.61 -6.66
CA LEU A 18 -13.50 -13.44 -7.65
C LEU A 18 -13.39 -12.07 -8.34
N THR A 19 -13.16 -11.99 -9.65
CA THR A 19 -13.21 -10.74 -10.41
C THR A 19 -14.20 -10.91 -11.57
N TYR A 20 -15.09 -9.95 -11.72
CA TYR A 20 -16.11 -9.91 -12.76
C TYR A 20 -15.49 -9.47 -14.09
N CYS A 21 -15.74 -10.23 -15.16
CA CYS A 21 -15.27 -9.95 -16.50
C CYS A 21 -16.21 -10.66 -17.50
N ASP A 22 -16.67 -9.94 -18.52
CA ASP A 22 -17.49 -10.47 -19.63
C ASP A 22 -18.71 -11.27 -19.17
N GLY A 23 -19.46 -10.76 -18.18
CA GLY A 23 -20.70 -11.40 -17.71
C GLY A 23 -20.53 -12.41 -16.58
N GLU A 24 -19.29 -12.76 -16.21
CA GLU A 24 -19.03 -13.88 -15.30
C GLU A 24 -18.01 -13.52 -14.20
N TRP A 25 -18.13 -14.19 -13.05
CA TRP A 25 -17.13 -14.13 -11.98
C TRP A 25 -16.06 -15.21 -12.21
N LYS A 26 -14.81 -14.79 -12.38
CA LYS A 26 -13.66 -15.67 -12.63
C LYS A 26 -12.53 -15.38 -11.63
N PRO A 27 -11.59 -16.31 -11.41
CA PRO A 27 -10.40 -16.01 -10.62
C PRO A 27 -9.63 -14.82 -11.22
N ALA A 28 -9.19 -13.88 -10.39
CA ALA A 28 -8.49 -12.66 -10.80
C ALA A 28 -7.30 -12.95 -11.72
N CYS A 29 -6.50 -13.97 -11.40
CA CYS A 29 -5.36 -14.40 -12.22
C CYS A 29 -5.72 -14.92 -13.62
N LYS A 30 -7.01 -15.19 -13.90
CA LYS A 30 -7.49 -15.61 -15.22
C LYS A 30 -8.00 -14.44 -16.07
N VAL A 31 -8.31 -13.30 -15.45
CA VAL A 31 -8.92 -12.14 -16.14
C VAL A 31 -8.06 -10.89 -16.11
N SER A 32 -7.09 -10.81 -15.19
CA SER A 32 -6.20 -9.65 -15.07
C SER A 32 -4.71 -9.99 -15.22
N LEU A 33 -4.39 -11.24 -15.59
CA LEU A 33 -3.06 -11.71 -15.97
C LEU A 33 -3.17 -12.56 -17.24
N LEU A 34 -2.33 -12.30 -18.23
CA LEU A 34 -2.19 -13.14 -19.41
C LEU A 34 -0.73 -13.29 -19.82
N TRP A 35 -0.47 -14.23 -20.72
CA TRP A 35 0.86 -14.51 -21.25
C TRP A 35 0.84 -14.41 -22.77
N ARG A 36 1.80 -13.70 -23.36
CA ARG A 36 2.03 -13.65 -24.81
C ARG A 36 3.50 -13.94 -25.07
N ASN A 37 3.81 -14.98 -25.85
CA ASN A 37 5.20 -15.35 -26.17
C ASN A 37 6.12 -15.43 -24.94
N SER A 38 5.65 -16.05 -23.86
CA SER A 38 6.34 -16.15 -22.56
C SER A 38 6.54 -14.84 -21.78
N THR A 39 6.03 -13.71 -22.27
CA THR A 39 5.98 -12.45 -21.52
C THR A 39 4.68 -12.34 -20.74
N PRO A 40 4.73 -12.09 -19.42
CA PRO A 40 3.54 -11.84 -18.61
C PRO A 40 3.02 -10.41 -18.81
N TYR A 41 1.70 -10.27 -18.87
CA TYR A 41 1.00 -8.99 -18.93
C TYR A 41 0.01 -8.90 -17.77
N ARG A 42 -0.03 -7.76 -17.08
CA ARG A 42 -1.12 -7.43 -16.14
C ARG A 42 -2.06 -6.43 -16.76
N LEU A 43 -3.34 -6.54 -16.38
CA LEU A 43 -4.33 -5.52 -16.65
C LEU A 43 -4.13 -4.37 -15.65
N ILE A 44 -3.60 -3.24 -16.13
CA ILE A 44 -3.31 -2.04 -15.34
C ILE A 44 -4.48 -1.07 -15.50
N HIS A 45 -5.14 -0.74 -14.39
CA HIS A 45 -6.28 0.17 -14.39
C HIS A 45 -5.84 1.61 -14.70
N SER A 46 -4.79 2.06 -14.02
CA SER A 46 -4.20 3.39 -14.19
C SER A 46 -2.81 3.44 -13.53
N TYR A 47 -2.08 4.52 -13.75
CA TYR A 47 -0.89 4.86 -12.99
C TYR A 47 -0.86 6.37 -12.78
N ALA A 48 -0.35 6.82 -11.64
CA ALA A 48 -0.35 8.23 -11.29
C ALA A 48 0.64 8.55 -10.17
N HIS A 49 1.15 9.78 -10.18
CA HIS A 49 1.88 10.40 -9.07
C HIS A 49 0.89 11.21 -8.23
N LYS A 50 0.56 10.74 -7.02
CA LYS A 50 -0.53 11.27 -6.18
C LYS A 50 -0.10 11.51 -4.74
N SER A 51 -0.91 12.27 -4.01
CA SER A 51 -0.83 12.38 -2.55
C SER A 51 -1.66 11.27 -1.88
N PRO A 52 -1.35 10.91 -0.62
CA PRO A 52 -0.28 11.47 0.23
C PRO A 52 1.12 10.87 -0.02
N GLU A 53 1.24 9.80 -0.81
CA GLU A 53 2.46 9.02 -0.95
C GLU A 53 3.59 9.75 -1.69
N GLN A 54 3.22 10.62 -2.63
CA GLN A 54 4.12 11.48 -3.42
C GLN A 54 5.14 10.70 -4.27
N TYR A 55 4.82 9.45 -4.58
CA TYR A 55 5.56 8.59 -5.51
C TYR A 55 4.67 8.13 -6.68
N PHE A 56 5.25 7.42 -7.64
CA PHE A 56 4.53 6.94 -8.82
C PHE A 56 3.88 5.57 -8.56
N SER A 57 2.56 5.54 -8.53
CA SER A 57 1.77 4.34 -8.23
C SER A 57 1.16 3.72 -9.48
N ILE A 58 1.28 2.41 -9.62
CA ILE A 58 0.71 1.62 -10.70
C ILE A 58 -0.46 0.80 -10.13
N TYR A 59 -1.67 1.21 -10.47
CA TYR A 59 -2.92 0.62 -9.98
C TYR A 59 -3.35 -0.55 -10.84
N GLN A 60 -3.43 -1.72 -10.22
CA GLN A 60 -3.68 -2.96 -10.93
C GLN A 60 -5.13 -3.39 -10.85
N SER A 61 -5.62 -3.99 -11.93
CA SER A 61 -6.94 -4.60 -11.95
C SER A 61 -6.93 -6.04 -11.42
N GLY A 62 -8.05 -6.46 -10.84
CA GLY A 62 -8.23 -7.78 -10.23
C GLY A 62 -7.47 -7.95 -8.91
N CYS A 63 -8.07 -8.68 -7.96
CA CYS A 63 -7.46 -8.95 -6.66
C CYS A 63 -7.75 -10.38 -6.20
N ASN A 64 -6.77 -10.98 -5.53
CA ASN A 64 -6.84 -12.30 -4.92
C ASN A 64 -7.82 -12.40 -3.73
N TRP A 65 -8.33 -11.28 -3.19
CA TRP A 65 -9.31 -11.22 -2.10
C TRP A 65 -10.65 -10.57 -2.51
N SER A 66 -11.69 -10.78 -1.69
CA SER A 66 -13.03 -10.20 -1.84
C SER A 66 -13.39 -9.27 -0.67
N CYS A 67 -12.50 -8.35 -0.31
CA CYS A 67 -12.67 -7.46 0.84
C CYS A 67 -13.99 -6.69 0.83
N LYS A 68 -14.82 -6.82 1.88
CA LYS A 68 -16.07 -6.08 2.06
C LYS A 68 -15.89 -4.56 2.11
N LYS A 69 -14.74 -4.11 2.61
CA LYS A 69 -14.35 -2.70 2.75
C LYS A 69 -13.63 -2.08 1.55
N CYS A 70 -13.44 -2.83 0.46
CA CYS A 70 -12.49 -2.45 -0.60
C CYS A 70 -12.79 -1.07 -1.19
N HIS A 71 -11.86 -0.11 -1.06
CA HIS A 71 -11.99 1.22 -1.67
C HIS A 71 -11.73 1.22 -3.18
N SER A 72 -10.96 0.24 -3.65
CA SER A 72 -10.63 0.02 -5.06
C SER A 72 -11.56 -0.98 -5.74
N TRP A 73 -12.75 -1.23 -5.19
CA TRP A 73 -13.62 -2.33 -5.62
C TRP A 73 -13.99 -2.24 -7.11
N ARG A 74 -14.11 -1.03 -7.66
CA ARG A 74 -14.50 -0.76 -9.05
C ARG A 74 -13.56 -1.39 -10.08
N PHE A 75 -12.28 -1.54 -9.79
CA PHE A 75 -11.31 -2.15 -10.73
C PHE A 75 -10.63 -3.42 -10.19
N THR A 76 -10.72 -3.68 -8.89
CA THR A 76 -10.25 -4.94 -8.28
C THR A 76 -11.30 -6.05 -8.35
N ARG A 77 -12.60 -5.68 -8.36
CA ARG A 77 -13.73 -6.61 -8.49
C ARG A 77 -14.29 -6.65 -9.90
N TYR A 78 -14.00 -5.67 -10.74
CA TYR A 78 -14.39 -5.63 -12.15
C TYR A 78 -13.14 -5.40 -13.00
N ALA A 79 -12.81 -6.37 -13.85
CA ALA A 79 -11.63 -6.29 -14.69
C ALA A 79 -11.74 -5.08 -15.63
N SER A 80 -10.77 -4.16 -15.54
CA SER A 80 -10.75 -2.95 -16.36
C SER A 80 -9.34 -2.38 -16.43
N GLY A 81 -8.96 -1.81 -17.58
CA GLY A 81 -7.65 -1.19 -17.77
C GLY A 81 -7.01 -1.53 -19.10
N THR A 82 -5.69 -1.36 -19.16
CA THR A 82 -4.86 -1.63 -20.32
C THR A 82 -3.91 -2.77 -20.02
N TRP A 83 -3.76 -3.71 -20.95
CA TRP A 83 -2.77 -4.77 -20.83
C TRP A 83 -1.37 -4.19 -21.01
N MET A 84 -0.55 -4.27 -19.96
CA MET A 84 0.83 -3.78 -19.96
C MET A 84 1.77 -4.93 -19.66
N SER A 85 2.86 -5.00 -20.42
CA SER A 85 4.00 -5.88 -20.18
C SER A 85 4.95 -5.27 -19.14
N SER A 86 5.91 -6.07 -18.70
CA SER A 86 7.05 -5.61 -17.90
C SER A 86 7.85 -4.49 -18.60
N ASP A 87 7.98 -4.51 -19.94
CA ASP A 87 8.61 -3.45 -20.75
C ASP A 87 7.82 -2.13 -20.71
N ASP A 88 6.49 -2.22 -20.79
CA ASP A 88 5.62 -1.05 -20.68
C ASP A 88 5.75 -0.40 -19.30
N ILE A 89 5.86 -1.20 -18.23
CA ILE A 89 6.11 -0.70 -16.86
C ILE A 89 7.45 0.02 -16.76
N ALA A 90 8.53 -0.56 -17.31
CA ALA A 90 9.83 0.09 -17.32
C ALA A 90 9.82 1.41 -18.12
N LYS A 91 9.09 1.43 -19.25
CA LYS A 91 8.91 2.64 -20.05
C LYS A 91 8.24 3.77 -19.26
N ILE A 92 7.08 3.53 -18.64
CA ILE A 92 6.38 4.57 -17.86
C ILE A 92 7.18 5.00 -16.62
N SER A 93 7.98 4.09 -16.04
CA SER A 93 8.87 4.40 -14.91
C SER A 93 10.00 5.34 -15.33
N ARG A 94 10.60 5.10 -16.51
CA ARG A 94 11.59 6.00 -17.11
C ARG A 94 10.98 7.37 -17.43
N GLU A 95 9.77 7.40 -17.98
CA GLU A 95 9.06 8.66 -18.29
C GLU A 95 8.80 9.47 -17.02
N TYR A 96 8.31 8.83 -15.96
CA TYR A 96 8.14 9.45 -14.64
C TYR A 96 9.46 10.04 -14.11
N PHE A 97 10.56 9.29 -14.17
CA PHE A 97 11.87 9.76 -13.75
C PHE A 97 12.31 10.96 -14.58
N MET A 98 12.26 10.88 -15.91
CA MET A 98 12.76 11.93 -16.79
C MET A 98 11.96 13.23 -16.64
N ARG A 99 10.64 13.14 -16.47
CA ARG A 99 9.77 14.29 -16.18
C ARG A 99 10.18 15.04 -14.92
N ASN A 100 10.73 14.34 -13.94
CA ASN A 100 11.04 14.87 -12.61
C ASN A 100 12.54 14.98 -12.32
N LYS A 101 13.42 14.61 -13.26
CA LYS A 101 14.86 14.36 -13.00
C LYS A 101 15.57 15.48 -12.26
N GLU A 102 15.29 16.73 -12.63
CA GLU A 102 15.95 17.92 -12.07
C GLU A 102 15.54 18.23 -10.63
N ASN A 103 14.31 17.87 -10.24
CA ASN A 103 13.70 18.29 -8.97
C ASN A 103 13.23 17.11 -8.09
N MET A 104 13.42 15.87 -8.54
CA MET A 104 13.05 14.65 -7.82
C MET A 104 13.80 14.56 -6.48
N TYR A 105 13.05 14.32 -5.42
CA TYR A 105 13.61 13.99 -4.11
C TYR A 105 14.12 12.55 -4.11
N ARG A 106 15.38 12.37 -3.71
CA ARG A 106 16.06 11.07 -3.68
C ARG A 106 15.99 10.50 -2.27
N GLU A 107 15.04 9.60 -2.06
CA GLU A 107 14.95 8.85 -0.82
C GLU A 107 16.11 7.86 -0.72
N PRO A 108 16.71 7.66 0.46
CA PRO A 108 17.49 6.47 0.72
C PRO A 108 16.59 5.23 0.70
N ARG A 109 17.17 4.04 0.49
CA ARG A 109 16.40 2.78 0.48
C ARG A 109 15.53 2.60 1.73
N SER A 110 16.03 2.97 2.91
CA SER A 110 15.29 2.88 4.18
C SER A 110 13.99 3.69 4.21
N HIS A 111 13.83 4.64 3.29
CA HIS A 111 12.65 5.52 3.17
C HIS A 111 11.79 5.19 1.93
N ALA A 112 11.99 4.03 1.30
CA ALA A 112 11.28 3.57 0.11
C ALA A 112 9.81 3.15 0.36
N THR A 113 9.14 3.79 1.33
CA THR A 113 7.75 3.51 1.76
C THR A 113 6.92 4.78 1.81
N SER A 114 5.59 4.65 1.94
CA SER A 114 4.67 5.79 2.09
C SER A 114 4.86 6.51 3.42
N TRP A 115 5.28 5.79 4.47
CA TRP A 115 5.52 6.33 5.81
C TRP A 115 6.23 7.68 5.79
N HIS A 116 7.37 7.74 5.09
CA HIS A 116 8.27 8.88 5.09
C HIS A 116 7.78 10.07 4.23
N ALA A 117 6.73 9.91 3.41
CA ALA A 117 6.20 10.99 2.57
C ALA A 117 5.82 12.23 3.41
N HIS A 118 5.23 11.99 4.59
CA HIS A 118 4.75 13.03 5.49
C HIS A 118 5.88 13.82 6.16
N GLU A 119 7.08 13.25 6.23
CA GLU A 119 8.26 13.95 6.74
C GLU A 119 8.74 15.03 5.77
N LEU A 120 8.39 14.90 4.47
CA LEU A 120 8.78 15.83 3.42
C LEU A 120 7.73 16.92 3.20
N CYS A 121 6.48 16.51 2.97
CA CYS A 121 5.41 17.42 2.56
C CYS A 121 4.03 16.85 2.91
N HIS A 122 3.15 17.69 3.48
CA HIS A 122 1.74 17.32 3.71
C HIS A 122 0.80 17.66 2.53
N GLY A 123 1.35 18.11 1.41
CA GLY A 123 0.61 18.40 0.18
C GLY A 123 -0.39 19.55 0.21
N CYS A 124 -0.33 20.42 1.23
CA CYS A 124 -1.29 21.53 1.39
C CYS A 124 -1.22 22.63 0.31
N GLY A 125 -0.14 22.71 -0.47
CA GLY A 125 0.02 23.73 -1.53
C GLY A 125 0.24 25.18 -1.07
N SER A 126 0.20 25.48 0.23
CA SER A 126 0.29 26.85 0.77
C SER A 126 1.48 27.64 0.21
N CYS A 127 2.67 27.02 0.13
CA CYS A 127 3.87 27.67 -0.40
C CYS A 127 3.78 28.07 -1.87
N ILE A 128 2.99 27.34 -2.66
CA ILE A 128 2.79 27.62 -4.08
C ILE A 128 1.70 28.67 -4.25
N LEU A 129 0.55 28.47 -3.58
CA LEU A 129 -0.63 29.31 -3.77
C LEU A 129 -0.52 30.69 -3.10
N THR A 130 0.23 30.79 -1.99
CA THR A 130 0.30 32.02 -1.18
C THR A 130 1.72 32.58 -1.06
N GLY A 131 2.73 31.87 -1.58
CA GLY A 131 4.15 32.19 -1.36
C GLY A 131 4.65 31.95 0.07
N ARG A 132 3.82 31.40 0.97
CA ARG A 132 4.17 31.13 2.38
C ARG A 132 3.89 29.68 2.75
N ARG A 133 4.82 29.04 3.45
CA ARG A 133 4.61 27.69 4.00
C ARG A 133 3.54 27.71 5.09
N SER A 134 2.76 26.63 5.18
CA SER A 134 1.83 26.42 6.29
C SER A 134 2.60 26.31 7.62
N LYS A 135 1.96 26.67 8.74
CA LYS A 135 2.51 26.50 10.09
C LYS A 135 2.88 25.04 10.41
N TYR A 136 2.25 24.09 9.72
CA TYR A 136 2.49 22.66 9.84
C TYR A 136 3.46 22.10 8.79
N CYS A 137 4.07 22.93 7.94
CA CYS A 137 4.96 22.42 6.91
C CYS A 137 6.25 21.84 7.53
N PRO A 138 6.69 20.62 7.16
CA PRO A 138 7.93 20.04 7.69
C PRO A 138 9.20 20.84 7.34
N GLY A 139 9.13 21.67 6.28
CA GLY A 139 10.24 22.52 5.87
C GLY A 139 11.46 21.77 5.32
N LYS A 140 11.32 20.48 4.95
CA LYS A 140 12.44 19.61 4.55
C LYS A 140 12.85 19.70 3.08
N ILE A 141 11.97 20.18 2.20
CA ILE A 141 12.20 20.24 0.76
C ILE A 141 12.15 21.68 0.23
N MET A 142 12.91 21.96 -0.83
CA MET A 142 12.88 23.26 -1.52
C MET A 142 11.57 23.45 -2.30
N ILE A 143 11.15 24.71 -2.51
CA ILE A 143 9.89 25.00 -3.22
C ILE A 143 9.92 24.51 -4.67
N ASN A 144 11.07 24.59 -5.34
CA ASN A 144 11.24 24.08 -6.71
C ASN A 144 11.12 22.55 -6.82
N GLN A 145 11.17 21.82 -5.70
CA GLN A 145 10.92 20.38 -5.67
C GLN A 145 9.43 20.03 -5.59
N ILE A 146 8.56 21.01 -5.36
CA ILE A 146 7.11 20.81 -5.28
C ILE A 146 6.51 20.94 -6.67
N THR A 147 5.82 19.90 -7.14
CA THR A 147 5.09 19.86 -8.40
C THR A 147 3.59 19.71 -8.17
N LEU A 148 2.81 20.07 -9.19
CA LEU A 148 1.40 19.67 -9.28
C LEU A 148 1.36 18.15 -9.54
N LEU A 149 0.57 17.44 -8.74
CA LEU A 149 0.38 16.01 -8.83
C LEU A 149 -0.81 15.66 -9.74
N ASP A 150 -0.92 14.40 -10.15
CA ASP A 150 -1.95 13.93 -11.08
C ASP A 150 -3.37 13.96 -10.46
N ASP A 151 -3.49 14.12 -9.14
CA ASP A 151 -4.75 14.32 -8.40
C ASP A 151 -5.06 15.81 -8.09
N LEU A 152 -4.33 16.73 -8.72
CA LEU A 152 -4.44 18.18 -8.51
C LEU A 152 -4.01 18.66 -7.11
N THR A 153 -3.28 17.82 -6.37
CA THR A 153 -2.62 18.21 -5.13
C THR A 153 -1.17 18.63 -5.38
N TRP A 154 -0.44 18.99 -4.32
CA TRP A 154 0.95 19.43 -4.41
C TRP A 154 1.88 18.45 -3.68
N GLY A 155 3.09 18.26 -4.18
CA GLY A 155 4.09 17.46 -3.48
C GLY A 155 5.37 17.26 -4.26
N PRO A 156 6.43 16.74 -3.63
CA PRO A 156 7.61 16.28 -4.34
C PRO A 156 7.32 15.06 -5.21
N ALA A 157 8.14 14.87 -6.23
CA ALA A 157 8.31 13.56 -6.85
C ALA A 157 9.40 12.80 -6.09
N ARG A 158 9.09 11.61 -5.59
CA ARG A 158 10.03 10.72 -4.91
C ARG A 158 10.53 9.65 -5.87
N ASN A 159 11.75 9.17 -5.69
CA ASN A 159 12.37 8.11 -6.50
C ASN A 159 11.82 6.70 -6.21
N ILE A 160 10.49 6.54 -6.15
CA ILE A 160 9.82 5.27 -5.82
C ILE A 160 8.78 4.96 -6.90
N ILE A 161 8.76 3.71 -7.36
CA ILE A 161 7.73 3.13 -8.22
C ILE A 161 6.97 2.11 -7.39
N SER A 162 5.66 2.27 -7.23
CA SER A 162 4.83 1.36 -6.43
C SER A 162 3.88 0.53 -7.29
N PHE A 163 3.73 -0.75 -6.93
CA PHE A 163 2.62 -1.59 -7.40
C PHE A 163 1.51 -1.59 -6.35
N THR A 164 0.30 -1.19 -6.72
CA THR A 164 -0.83 -1.03 -5.79
C THR A 164 -2.19 -1.34 -6.44
N GLY A 165 -3.28 -1.05 -5.75
CA GLY A 165 -4.67 -1.23 -6.19
C GLY A 165 -5.17 -2.65 -5.95
N GLY A 166 -4.99 -3.52 -6.93
CA GLY A 166 -5.26 -4.95 -6.82
C GLY A 166 -4.00 -5.74 -6.49
N ASP A 167 -4.17 -6.98 -6.01
CA ASP A 167 -3.05 -7.82 -5.60
C ASP A 167 -3.14 -9.19 -6.29
N LEU A 168 -2.04 -9.58 -6.93
CA LEU A 168 -1.80 -10.92 -7.46
C LEU A 168 -0.37 -11.40 -7.16
N ALA A 169 0.19 -11.09 -5.98
CA ALA A 169 1.52 -11.55 -5.57
C ALA A 169 1.69 -13.09 -5.63
N CYS A 170 0.58 -13.85 -5.61
CA CYS A 170 0.55 -15.28 -5.85
C CYS A 170 0.95 -15.72 -7.29
N GLN A 171 1.01 -14.77 -8.22
CA GLN A 171 1.51 -14.89 -9.59
C GLN A 171 2.67 -13.87 -9.78
N PRO A 172 3.82 -14.12 -9.15
CA PRO A 172 4.89 -13.13 -8.96
C PRO A 172 5.62 -12.71 -10.25
N GLU A 173 5.51 -13.46 -11.34
CA GLU A 173 6.39 -13.30 -12.52
C GLU A 173 6.33 -11.91 -13.13
N PHE A 174 5.13 -11.34 -13.28
CA PHE A 174 4.98 -9.99 -13.81
C PHE A 174 5.74 -8.97 -12.95
N TYR A 175 5.54 -9.00 -11.63
CA TYR A 175 6.17 -8.04 -10.72
C TYR A 175 7.68 -8.20 -10.68
N ALA A 176 8.15 -9.45 -10.64
CA ALA A 176 9.58 -9.74 -10.64
C ALA A 176 10.24 -9.28 -11.95
N GLU A 177 9.60 -9.53 -13.10
CA GLU A 177 10.13 -9.08 -14.38
C GLU A 177 10.10 -7.55 -14.52
N SER A 178 9.02 -6.90 -14.08
CA SER A 178 8.95 -5.44 -14.04
C SER A 178 9.99 -4.83 -13.12
N ALA A 179 10.22 -5.39 -11.92
CA ALA A 179 11.23 -4.91 -11.00
C ALA A 179 12.63 -4.99 -11.61
N ARG A 180 12.99 -6.12 -12.22
CA ARG A 180 14.28 -6.27 -12.93
C ARG A 180 14.44 -5.21 -14.01
N LYS A 181 13.43 -5.05 -14.87
CA LYS A 181 13.50 -4.06 -15.95
C LYS A 181 13.57 -2.62 -15.43
N ILE A 182 12.92 -2.30 -14.31
CA ILE A 182 13.07 -0.98 -13.65
C ILE A 182 14.52 -0.79 -13.17
N LYS A 183 15.13 -1.80 -12.55
CA LYS A 183 16.53 -1.75 -12.09
C LYS A 183 17.53 -1.66 -13.25
N GLU A 184 17.26 -2.37 -14.34
CA GLU A 184 18.07 -2.35 -15.58
C GLU A 184 18.09 -0.97 -16.26
N LEU A 185 17.14 -0.07 -15.95
CA LEU A 185 17.20 1.31 -16.44
C LEU A 185 18.43 2.07 -15.92
N GLY A 186 19.09 1.58 -14.85
CA GLY A 186 20.22 2.26 -14.22
C GLY A 186 19.82 3.61 -13.60
N LEU A 187 18.53 3.78 -13.32
CA LEU A 187 17.97 4.95 -12.66
C LEU A 187 17.88 4.64 -11.17
N ASP A 188 18.26 5.61 -10.35
CA ASP A 188 18.09 5.54 -8.90
C ASP A 188 16.58 5.55 -8.57
N LEU A 189 15.94 4.38 -8.64
CA LEU A 189 14.52 4.13 -8.42
C LEU A 189 14.37 2.94 -7.48
N TRP A 190 13.61 3.12 -6.42
CA TRP A 190 13.16 2.06 -5.53
C TRP A 190 11.84 1.45 -6.03
N VAL A 191 11.67 0.15 -5.80
CA VAL A 191 10.44 -0.56 -6.14
C VAL A 191 9.74 -0.98 -4.85
N LEU A 192 8.57 -0.38 -4.62
CA LEU A 192 7.67 -0.66 -3.51
C LEU A 192 6.54 -1.57 -3.97
N PHE A 193 6.22 -2.60 -3.19
CA PHE A 193 5.04 -3.41 -3.43
C PHE A 193 4.02 -3.21 -2.29
N GLU A 194 2.91 -2.56 -2.60
CA GLU A 194 1.77 -2.41 -1.70
C GLU A 194 0.87 -3.64 -1.85
N THR A 195 0.70 -4.39 -0.76
CA THR A 195 0.19 -5.74 -0.81
C THR A 195 -0.66 -6.08 0.41
N ASN A 196 -1.61 -6.96 0.16
CA ASN A 196 -2.40 -7.57 1.21
C ASN A 196 -1.73 -8.82 1.81
N GLY A 197 -0.51 -9.14 1.36
CA GLY A 197 0.32 -10.25 1.84
C GLY A 197 -0.04 -11.61 1.24
N TYR A 198 -1.18 -11.71 0.57
CA TYR A 198 -1.64 -12.97 0.02
C TYR A 198 -0.84 -13.36 -1.23
N GLY A 199 -0.02 -14.40 -1.09
CA GLY A 199 0.89 -14.84 -2.14
C GLY A 199 2.35 -14.47 -1.90
N LEU A 200 2.66 -13.77 -0.80
CA LEU A 200 4.03 -13.61 -0.31
C LEU A 200 4.52 -14.89 0.39
N THR A 201 4.54 -16.00 -0.33
CA THR A 201 5.15 -17.24 0.16
C THR A 201 6.67 -17.10 0.24
N PRO A 202 7.38 -17.98 0.97
CA PRO A 202 8.84 -17.94 1.04
C PRO A 202 9.50 -17.88 -0.35
N SER A 203 9.09 -18.75 -1.28
CA SER A 203 9.66 -18.76 -2.64
C SER A 203 9.35 -17.50 -3.44
N ASN A 204 8.18 -16.88 -3.22
CA ASN A 204 7.80 -15.67 -3.93
C ASN A 204 8.54 -14.46 -3.36
N LEU A 205 8.77 -14.42 -2.05
CA LEU A 205 9.61 -13.42 -1.40
C LEU A 205 11.07 -13.51 -1.87
N ASP A 206 11.63 -14.72 -1.99
CA ASP A 206 12.97 -14.94 -2.52
C ASP A 206 13.08 -14.43 -3.97
N LEU A 207 12.09 -14.78 -4.81
CA LEU A 207 12.00 -14.27 -6.18
C LEU A 207 11.89 -12.74 -6.23
N PHE A 208 11.12 -12.12 -5.34
CA PHE A 208 11.01 -10.67 -5.25
C PHE A 208 12.32 -10.02 -4.84
N LYS A 209 13.07 -10.64 -3.92
CA LYS A 209 14.39 -10.18 -3.50
C LYS A 209 15.35 -10.16 -4.69
N ASP A 210 15.45 -11.29 -5.38
CA ASP A 210 16.34 -11.46 -6.54
C ASP A 210 15.96 -10.55 -7.71
N SER A 211 14.70 -10.13 -7.79
CA SER A 211 14.21 -9.26 -8.84
C SER A 211 14.44 -7.76 -8.60
N GLY A 212 14.81 -7.37 -7.37
CA GLY A 212 15.02 -5.97 -7.01
C GLY A 212 13.78 -5.25 -6.48
N ILE A 213 12.82 -5.96 -5.89
CA ILE A 213 11.83 -5.33 -5.00
C ILE A 213 12.58 -4.86 -3.73
N ASP A 214 12.37 -3.61 -3.32
CA ASP A 214 13.10 -3.02 -2.19
C ASP A 214 12.31 -3.03 -0.90
N ALA A 215 11.02 -2.75 -1.01
CA ALA A 215 10.15 -2.44 0.10
C ALA A 215 8.75 -3.02 -0.06
N PHE A 216 8.08 -3.23 1.07
CA PHE A 216 6.69 -3.63 1.15
C PHE A 216 5.89 -2.66 2.01
N TRP A 217 4.70 -2.33 1.53
CA TRP A 217 3.61 -1.84 2.37
C TRP A 217 2.66 -3.02 2.57
N LEU A 218 2.69 -3.62 3.76
CA LEU A 218 1.85 -4.75 4.11
C LEU A 218 0.59 -4.30 4.85
N ASP A 219 -0.55 -4.68 4.31
CA ASP A 219 -1.82 -4.49 4.98
C ASP A 219 -2.23 -5.70 5.83
N ILE A 220 -2.24 -5.55 7.16
CA ILE A 220 -2.87 -6.52 8.06
C ILE A 220 -4.31 -6.06 8.31
N LYS A 221 -5.27 -6.75 7.67
CA LYS A 221 -6.68 -6.29 7.65
C LYS A 221 -7.43 -6.56 8.96
N ALA A 222 -7.02 -7.56 9.72
CA ALA A 222 -7.59 -7.95 11.02
C ALA A 222 -6.64 -8.95 11.70
N TYR A 223 -6.58 -8.93 13.04
CA TYR A 223 -5.82 -9.91 13.82
C TYR A 223 -6.62 -11.20 14.04
N ASN A 224 -7.90 -11.07 14.37
CA ASN A 224 -8.76 -12.21 14.62
C ASN A 224 -9.07 -12.92 13.29
N GLU A 225 -8.77 -14.22 13.19
CA GLU A 225 -8.94 -14.97 11.94
C GLU A 225 -10.41 -15.00 11.46
N LYS A 226 -11.38 -15.12 12.38
CA LYS A 226 -12.81 -15.15 12.02
C LYS A 226 -13.22 -13.82 11.39
N VAL A 227 -12.86 -12.70 12.02
CA VAL A 227 -13.08 -11.35 11.47
C VAL A 227 -12.38 -11.21 10.12
N HIS A 228 -11.12 -11.66 10.01
CA HIS A 228 -10.37 -11.58 8.76
C HIS A 228 -11.05 -12.35 7.63
N ARG A 229 -11.54 -13.56 7.88
CA ARG A 229 -12.27 -14.39 6.91
C ARG A 229 -13.58 -13.72 6.49
N GLU A 230 -14.33 -13.18 7.44
CA GLU A 230 -15.59 -12.48 7.15
C GLU A 230 -15.37 -11.19 6.36
N LEU A 231 -14.25 -10.49 6.60
CA LEU A 231 -13.89 -9.26 5.90
C LEU A 231 -13.33 -9.51 4.50
N THR A 232 -12.47 -10.51 4.33
CA THR A 232 -11.61 -10.67 3.13
C THR A 232 -11.92 -11.90 2.29
N GLY A 233 -12.52 -12.92 2.90
CA GLY A 233 -12.67 -14.26 2.32
C GLY A 233 -11.46 -15.18 2.48
N ALA A 234 -10.42 -14.77 3.23
CA ALA A 234 -9.19 -15.55 3.41
C ALA A 234 -8.77 -15.63 4.90
N SER A 235 -7.90 -16.59 5.22
CA SER A 235 -7.22 -16.64 6.52
C SER A 235 -6.10 -15.61 6.59
N ASN A 236 -5.77 -15.13 7.78
CA ASN A 236 -4.59 -14.31 8.06
C ASN A 236 -3.43 -15.08 8.67
N GLU A 237 -3.52 -16.41 8.86
CA GLU A 237 -2.51 -17.20 9.58
C GLU A 237 -1.09 -16.98 9.02
N TRP A 238 -0.95 -17.01 7.69
CA TRP A 238 0.33 -16.70 7.04
C TRP A 238 0.65 -15.21 7.05
N ILE A 239 -0.38 -14.35 6.92
CA ILE A 239 -0.23 -12.89 6.83
C ILE A 239 0.41 -12.35 8.11
N LEU A 240 0.05 -12.90 9.26
CA LEU A 240 0.62 -12.52 10.56
C LEU A 240 2.09 -12.95 10.73
N LYS A 241 2.61 -13.87 9.91
CA LYS A 241 4.05 -14.25 9.91
C LYS A 241 4.90 -13.38 8.98
N LEU A 242 4.25 -12.70 8.02
CA LEU A 242 4.93 -11.92 6.99
C LEU A 242 5.85 -10.80 7.50
N PRO A 243 5.54 -10.06 8.59
CA PRO A 243 6.45 -9.04 9.07
C PRO A 243 7.86 -9.57 9.33
N ALA A 244 7.97 -10.75 9.98
CA ALA A 244 9.26 -11.41 10.22
C ALA A 244 9.90 -11.88 8.89
N GLU A 245 9.15 -12.57 8.04
CA GLU A 245 9.66 -13.10 6.76
C GLU A 245 10.19 -12.01 5.81
N ILE A 246 9.54 -10.84 5.82
CA ILE A 246 9.91 -9.67 5.01
C ILE A 246 11.20 -9.03 5.57
N ILE A 247 11.27 -8.80 6.88
CA ILE A 247 12.44 -8.18 7.51
C ILE A 247 13.66 -9.11 7.44
N GLU A 248 13.51 -10.41 7.67
CA GLU A 248 14.61 -11.39 7.62
C GLU A 248 15.27 -11.43 6.23
N ARG A 249 14.50 -11.23 5.16
CA ARG A 249 15.02 -11.12 3.78
C ARG A 249 15.59 -9.73 3.45
N GLY A 250 15.63 -8.84 4.43
CA GLY A 250 16.21 -7.51 4.34
C GLY A 250 15.41 -6.53 3.47
N PHE A 251 14.11 -6.75 3.29
CA PHE A 251 13.23 -5.75 2.69
C PHE A 251 12.95 -4.63 3.70
N ILE A 252 12.61 -3.45 3.19
CA ILE A 252 12.04 -2.39 4.03
C ILE A 252 10.54 -2.66 4.17
N LEU A 253 9.99 -2.48 5.37
CA LEU A 253 8.60 -2.79 5.66
C LEU A 253 7.92 -1.59 6.30
N GLU A 254 6.73 -1.25 5.81
CA GLU A 254 5.71 -0.55 6.58
C GLU A 254 4.47 -1.43 6.69
N VAL A 255 3.72 -1.28 7.78
CA VAL A 255 2.47 -2.01 8.01
C VAL A 255 1.33 -1.04 8.18
N SER A 256 0.15 -1.41 7.69
CA SER A 256 -1.08 -0.68 8.01
C SER A 256 -2.24 -1.57 8.39
N THR A 257 -3.14 -1.01 9.19
CA THR A 257 -4.45 -1.59 9.47
C THR A 257 -5.50 -0.49 9.36
N VAL A 258 -6.66 -0.83 8.80
CA VAL A 258 -7.80 0.08 8.80
C VAL A 258 -8.62 -0.17 10.07
N TYR A 259 -8.81 0.85 10.89
CA TYR A 259 -9.73 0.80 12.03
C TYR A 259 -11.16 0.86 11.53
N ILE A 260 -11.99 -0.13 11.84
CA ILE A 260 -13.36 -0.27 11.37
C ILE A 260 -14.26 -0.53 12.58
N PRO A 261 -15.12 0.42 13.00
CA PRO A 261 -16.02 0.23 14.12
C PRO A 261 -16.85 -1.06 14.00
N GLY A 262 -16.86 -1.88 15.06
CA GLY A 262 -17.53 -3.18 15.12
C GLY A 262 -16.88 -4.31 14.31
N TRP A 263 -15.72 -4.09 13.69
CA TRP A 263 -14.99 -5.13 12.95
C TRP A 263 -13.53 -5.25 13.39
N VAL A 264 -12.79 -4.14 13.35
CA VAL A 264 -11.35 -4.07 13.65
C VAL A 264 -11.13 -2.85 14.51
N GLU A 265 -11.08 -3.08 15.81
CA GLU A 265 -11.02 -2.03 16.82
C GLU A 265 -9.73 -2.12 17.64
N GLU A 266 -9.69 -1.37 18.74
CA GLU A 266 -8.53 -1.20 19.62
C GLU A 266 -7.85 -2.52 20.01
N ASP A 267 -8.62 -3.57 20.33
CA ASP A 267 -8.12 -4.88 20.77
C ASP A 267 -7.26 -5.57 19.70
N GLN A 268 -7.73 -5.56 18.45
CA GLN A 268 -7.02 -6.15 17.33
C GLN A 268 -5.83 -5.30 16.89
N ILE A 269 -5.96 -3.96 16.95
CA ILE A 269 -4.85 -3.04 16.68
C ILE A 269 -3.72 -3.27 17.69
N LYS A 270 -4.05 -3.40 18.98
CA LYS A 270 -3.09 -3.73 20.03
C LYS A 270 -2.41 -5.07 19.76
N SER A 271 -3.18 -6.10 19.41
CA SER A 271 -2.64 -7.44 19.11
C SER A 271 -1.69 -7.44 17.89
N ILE A 272 -2.00 -6.64 16.87
CA ILE A 272 -1.10 -6.43 15.72
C ILE A 272 0.16 -5.70 16.16
N ALA A 273 0.04 -4.65 16.98
CA ALA A 273 1.18 -3.91 17.49
C ALA A 273 2.12 -4.79 18.32
N GLU A 274 1.60 -5.61 19.23
CA GLU A 274 2.36 -6.58 20.03
C GLU A 274 3.12 -7.57 19.12
N LEU A 275 2.46 -8.05 18.06
CA LEU A 275 3.10 -8.92 17.06
C LEU A 275 4.26 -8.21 16.34
N LEU A 276 4.06 -6.95 15.93
CA LEU A 276 5.10 -6.19 15.25
C LEU A 276 6.29 -5.90 16.18
N VAL A 277 6.04 -5.61 17.47
CA VAL A 277 7.09 -5.40 18.48
C VAL A 277 7.98 -6.64 18.65
N GLN A 278 7.41 -7.84 18.55
CA GLN A 278 8.20 -9.09 18.59
C GLN A 278 9.17 -9.23 17.41
N VAL A 279 8.87 -8.57 16.29
CA VAL A 279 9.73 -8.56 15.09
C VAL A 279 10.73 -7.40 15.16
N ASP A 280 10.24 -6.17 15.22
CA ASP A 280 11.04 -4.96 15.44
C ASP A 280 10.13 -3.81 15.92
N PRO A 281 10.37 -3.22 17.10
CA PRO A 281 9.56 -2.12 17.62
C PRO A 281 9.62 -0.84 16.77
N ASN A 282 10.54 -0.74 15.82
CA ASN A 282 10.67 0.40 14.90
C ASN A 282 9.89 0.23 13.59
N ILE A 283 9.21 -0.91 13.36
CA ILE A 283 8.37 -1.08 12.16
C ILE A 283 7.35 0.06 12.10
N PRO A 284 7.34 0.87 11.03
CA PRO A 284 6.32 1.88 10.83
C PRO A 284 4.92 1.26 10.73
N TYR A 285 4.00 1.73 11.58
CA TYR A 285 2.64 1.21 11.66
C TYR A 285 1.59 2.32 11.53
N ALA A 286 0.82 2.29 10.44
CA ALA A 286 -0.23 3.26 10.18
C ALA A 286 -1.62 2.68 10.50
N ILE A 287 -2.34 3.33 11.41
CA ILE A 287 -3.75 3.04 11.72
C ILE A 287 -4.61 4.00 10.90
N ILE A 288 -5.31 3.47 9.91
CA ILE A 288 -6.03 4.25 8.91
C ILE A 288 -7.51 4.32 9.27
N ALA A 289 -8.10 5.51 9.35
CA ALA A 289 -9.52 5.64 9.60
C ALA A 289 -10.36 5.08 8.44
N PHE A 290 -11.37 4.27 8.78
CA PHE A 290 -12.29 3.68 7.80
C PHE A 290 -13.21 4.71 7.17
N ILE A 291 -13.28 4.67 5.83
CA ILE A 291 -14.25 5.41 5.03
C ILE A 291 -15.33 4.41 4.56
N PRO A 292 -16.61 4.61 4.90
CA PRO A 292 -17.70 3.72 4.50
C PRO A 292 -17.85 3.62 2.97
N GLU A 293 -17.66 2.42 2.43
CA GLU A 293 -17.68 2.17 0.98
C GLU A 293 -18.01 0.69 0.70
N TYR A 294 -18.32 0.39 -0.57
CA TYR A 294 -18.56 -0.96 -1.09
C TYR A 294 -19.65 -1.73 -0.31
N GLN A 295 -19.31 -2.82 0.40
CA GLN A 295 -20.28 -3.63 1.15
C GLN A 295 -20.45 -3.20 2.61
N LEU A 296 -19.60 -2.29 3.10
CA LEU A 296 -19.64 -1.77 4.47
C LEU A 296 -20.12 -0.31 4.54
N LYS A 297 -20.95 0.12 3.59
CA LYS A 297 -21.49 1.50 3.53
C LYS A 297 -22.34 1.89 4.75
N ASN A 298 -22.90 0.90 5.45
CA ASN A 298 -23.75 1.13 6.63
C ASN A 298 -22.94 1.15 7.95
N VAL A 299 -21.65 0.84 7.90
CA VAL A 299 -20.77 0.95 9.06
C VAL A 299 -20.35 2.41 9.19
N GLN A 300 -20.44 2.99 10.39
CA GLN A 300 -20.05 4.37 10.61
C GLN A 300 -18.53 4.54 10.51
N PRO A 301 -18.02 5.71 10.08
CA PRO A 301 -16.61 6.03 10.22
C PRO A 301 -16.24 6.13 11.71
N PRO A 302 -14.97 5.86 12.08
CA PRO A 302 -14.55 6.02 13.46
C PRO A 302 -14.55 7.49 13.88
N ASN A 303 -14.71 7.73 15.19
CA ASN A 303 -14.56 9.05 15.79
C ASN A 303 -13.14 9.26 16.37
N LEU A 304 -12.84 10.49 16.80
CA LEU A 304 -11.54 10.86 17.36
C LEU A 304 -11.14 9.97 18.54
N GLN A 305 -12.05 9.76 19.51
CA GLN A 305 -11.76 8.96 20.70
C GLN A 305 -11.38 7.51 20.34
N GLN A 306 -12.08 6.91 19.38
CA GLN A 306 -11.76 5.56 18.90
C GLN A 306 -10.36 5.49 18.27
N MET A 307 -10.03 6.45 17.40
CA MET A 307 -8.73 6.50 16.73
C MET A 307 -7.60 6.78 17.73
N MET A 308 -7.79 7.70 18.68
CA MET A 308 -6.82 7.99 19.74
C MET A 308 -6.56 6.78 20.63
N LYS A 309 -7.62 6.07 21.05
CA LYS A 309 -7.47 4.84 21.84
C LYS A 309 -6.68 3.77 21.10
N ALA A 310 -6.97 3.56 19.81
CA ALA A 310 -6.21 2.62 18.98
C ALA A 310 -4.73 3.01 18.85
N PHE A 311 -4.44 4.31 18.67
CA PHE A 311 -3.08 4.84 18.66
C PHE A 311 -2.35 4.59 19.97
N ILE A 312 -2.97 4.95 21.10
CA ILE A 312 -2.40 4.75 22.44
C ILE A 312 -2.16 3.25 22.69
N ALA A 313 -3.11 2.38 22.35
CA ALA A 313 -2.96 0.94 22.53
C ALA A 313 -1.78 0.36 21.73
N ALA A 314 -1.54 0.83 20.51
CA ALA A 314 -0.38 0.43 19.71
C ALA A 314 0.95 0.97 20.29
N ARG A 315 0.95 2.18 20.85
CA ARG A 315 2.11 2.78 21.53
C ARG A 315 2.44 2.05 22.84
N ASP A 316 1.43 1.77 23.64
CA ASP A 316 1.54 1.06 24.92
C ASP A 316 2.00 -0.39 24.74
N ALA A 317 1.68 -1.01 23.59
CA ALA A 317 2.24 -2.31 23.19
C ALA A 317 3.75 -2.27 22.94
N GLY A 318 4.34 -1.09 22.73
CA GLY A 318 5.78 -0.88 22.57
C GLY A 318 6.23 -0.42 21.18
N LEU A 319 5.31 -0.20 20.24
CA LEU A 319 5.68 0.31 18.91
C LEU A 319 6.14 1.77 18.97
N LYS A 320 7.29 2.04 18.34
CA LYS A 320 7.92 3.37 18.34
C LYS A 320 7.38 4.29 17.26
N ASN A 321 6.97 3.73 16.13
CA ASN A 321 6.57 4.47 14.94
C ASN A 321 5.10 4.13 14.62
N VAL A 322 4.17 4.86 15.25
CA VAL A 322 2.73 4.69 15.03
C VAL A 322 2.16 6.00 14.50
N ARG A 323 1.26 5.96 13.52
CA ARG A 323 0.55 7.16 13.04
C ARG A 323 -0.91 6.89 12.73
N LEU A 324 -1.70 7.95 12.75
CA LEU A 324 -3.08 7.94 12.29
C LEU A 324 -3.18 8.46 10.86
N GLY A 325 -3.84 7.71 9.99
CA GLY A 325 -4.13 8.09 8.60
C GLY A 325 -5.60 8.45 8.40
N ASN A 326 -5.89 9.14 7.28
CA ASN A 326 -7.24 9.62 6.94
C ASN A 326 -7.84 10.55 8.00
N ILE A 327 -7.03 11.46 8.55
CA ILE A 327 -7.42 12.36 9.65
C ILE A 327 -8.70 13.17 9.38
N GLY A 328 -8.94 13.56 8.12
CA GLY A 328 -10.15 14.30 7.72
C GLY A 328 -11.46 13.52 7.88
N VAL A 329 -11.41 12.23 8.19
CA VAL A 329 -12.58 11.40 8.47
C VAL A 329 -13.14 11.66 9.86
N PHE A 330 -12.26 11.92 10.85
CA PHE A 330 -12.64 11.93 12.27
C PHE A 330 -12.26 13.21 13.02
N VAL A 331 -11.38 14.05 12.46
CA VAL A 331 -11.04 15.37 12.99
C VAL A 331 -12.04 16.41 12.47
N ARG A 332 -12.59 17.24 13.36
CA ARG A 332 -13.67 18.20 13.06
C ARG A 332 -13.25 19.66 13.17
N ASN A 333 -12.23 19.98 13.97
CA ASN A 333 -11.78 21.34 14.23
C ASN A 333 -10.26 21.39 14.44
N ILE A 334 -9.73 22.58 14.68
CA ILE A 334 -8.29 22.80 14.82
C ILE A 334 -7.76 22.28 16.16
N GLU A 335 -8.59 22.31 17.21
CA GLU A 335 -8.24 21.86 18.55
C GLU A 335 -7.97 20.35 18.56
N GLU A 336 -8.84 19.56 17.93
CA GLU A 336 -8.67 18.11 17.76
C GLU A 336 -7.43 17.79 16.91
N TYR A 337 -7.14 18.60 15.88
CA TYR A 337 -5.93 18.44 15.08
C TYR A 337 -4.66 18.71 15.89
N GLU A 338 -4.66 19.78 16.69
CA GLU A 338 -3.54 20.14 17.56
C GLU A 338 -3.35 19.12 18.70
N GLU A 339 -4.42 18.52 19.19
CA GLU A 339 -4.36 17.39 20.13
C GLU A 339 -3.61 16.20 19.53
N LEU A 340 -3.92 15.79 18.29
CA LEU A 340 -3.20 14.70 17.61
C LEU A 340 -1.71 14.99 17.42
N ILE A 341 -1.34 16.25 17.10
CA ILE A 341 0.06 16.66 17.02
C ILE A 341 0.73 16.53 18.38
N SER A 342 0.07 16.98 19.45
CA SER A 342 0.66 17.01 20.80
C SER A 342 1.05 15.62 21.32
N ILE A 343 0.34 14.57 20.87
CA ILE A 343 0.63 13.18 21.23
C ILE A 343 1.51 12.47 20.19
N GLY A 344 1.94 13.17 19.14
CA GLY A 344 2.76 12.62 18.06
C GLY A 344 2.04 11.58 17.20
N ALA A 345 0.71 11.72 17.03
CA ALA A 345 -0.09 10.76 16.28
C ALA A 345 -0.10 11.01 14.77
N ILE A 346 0.32 12.19 14.29
CA ILE A 346 0.22 12.60 12.88
C ILE A 346 1.43 13.38 12.40
#